data_AF-A0A349M182-F1
#
_entry.id   AF-A0A349M182-F1
#
_cell.length_a   1.000
_cell.length_b   1.000
_cell.length_c   1.000
_cell.angle_alpha   90.00
_cell.angle_beta   90.00
_cell.angle_gamma   90.00
#
_symmetry.space_group_name_H-M   'P 1'
#
loop_
_entity.id
_entity.type
_entity.pdbx_description
1 polymer ?
#
loop_
_entity_poly.entity_id
_entity_poly.type
_entity_poly.pdbx_seq_one_letter_code
_entity_poly.pdbx_strand_id
1 'polypeptide(L)'
;VKQSLGRFAAAHIHPALACELLQNGAARAVRNRNAMRPPEFKLPVSLEITFLVADMAEMAQWVRGVERVGPRTVRLSDDNLLDLYKMFVTVITLTRALVDR
;
A
#
# COMPACT_ATOMS: atom_id res chain seq x y z
N VAL A 1 -4.14 14.18 -14.11
CA VAL A 1 -3.05 14.52 -15.06
C VAL A 1 -2.64 13.40 -16.01
N LYS A 2 -2.94 12.13 -15.68
CA LYS A 2 -2.77 11.00 -16.60
C LYS A 2 -3.99 10.08 -16.50
N GLN A 3 -4.31 9.39 -17.60
CA GLN A 3 -5.32 8.34 -17.64
C GLN A 3 -4.63 7.02 -17.99
N SER A 4 -4.88 5.97 -17.20
CA SER A 4 -4.31 4.64 -17.45
C SER A 4 -4.93 4.02 -18.71
N LEU A 5 -4.10 3.47 -19.60
CA LEU A 5 -4.53 2.70 -20.78
C LEU A 5 -4.15 1.22 -20.68
N GLY A 6 -3.18 0.87 -19.81
CA GLY A 6 -2.74 -0.49 -19.56
C GLY A 6 -1.58 -0.51 -18.57
N ARG A 7 -1.04 -1.71 -18.28
CA ARG A 7 0.07 -1.88 -17.33
C ARG A 7 1.28 -1.00 -17.66
N PHE A 8 1.55 -0.80 -18.95
CA PHE A 8 2.72 -0.08 -19.45
C PHE A 8 2.37 1.12 -20.35
N ALA A 9 1.12 1.59 -20.30
CA ALA A 9 0.66 2.69 -21.15
C ALA A 9 -0.29 3.63 -20.42
N ALA A 10 -0.16 4.93 -20.68
CA ALA A 10 -1.06 5.96 -20.16
C ALA A 10 -1.17 7.11 -21.16
N ALA A 11 -2.35 7.73 -21.23
CA ALA A 11 -2.54 8.99 -21.91
C ALA A 11 -2.16 10.13 -20.95
N HIS A 12 -1.19 10.95 -21.36
CA HIS A 12 -0.72 12.11 -20.61
C HIS A 12 -1.19 13.39 -21.28
N ILE A 13 -1.53 14.39 -20.48
CA ILE A 13 -1.72 15.76 -20.97
C ILE A 13 -0.36 16.46 -21.09
N HIS A 14 -0.31 17.57 -21.82
CA HIS A 14 0.92 18.36 -21.99
C HIS A 14 1.52 18.76 -20.62
N PRO A 15 2.84 18.68 -20.41
CA PRO A 15 3.48 18.92 -19.10
C PRO A 15 3.10 20.26 -18.45
N ALA A 16 3.04 21.34 -19.24
CA ALA A 16 2.66 22.66 -18.72
C ALA A 16 1.27 22.64 -18.07
N LEU A 17 0.29 22.03 -18.74
CA LEU A 17 -1.07 21.89 -18.21
C LEU A 17 -1.13 20.93 -17.02
N ALA A 18 -0.32 19.86 -17.03
CA ALA A 18 -0.23 18.96 -15.87
C ALA A 18 0.28 19.67 -14.62
N CYS A 19 1.34 20.48 -14.75
CA CYS A 19 1.89 21.28 -13.66
C CYS A 19 0.85 22.27 -13.12
N GLU A 20 0.14 22.97 -14.00
CA GLU A 20 -0.93 23.89 -13.62
C GLU A 20 -2.04 23.18 -12.82
N LEU A 21 -2.54 22.04 -13.32
CA LEU A 21 -3.58 21.27 -12.63
C LEU A 21 -3.12 20.73 -11.26
N LEU A 22 -1.85 20.33 -11.15
CA LEU A 22 -1.28 19.88 -9.87
C LEU A 22 -1.17 21.03 -8.87
N GLN A 23 -0.68 22.20 -9.30
CA GLN A 23 -0.60 23.40 -8.46
C GLN A 23 -1.99 23.82 -7.97
N ASN A 24 -2.97 23.88 -8.88
CA ASN A 24 -4.34 24.22 -8.56
C ASN A 24 -4.98 23.20 -7.61
N GLY A 25 -4.74 21.91 -7.83
CA GLY A 25 -5.19 20.82 -6.96
C GLY A 25 -4.61 20.89 -5.56
N ALA A 26 -3.30 21.10 -5.45
CA ALA A 26 -2.60 21.26 -4.17
C ALA A 26 -3.11 22.48 -3.40
N ALA A 27 -3.23 23.63 -4.06
CA ALA A 27 -3.74 24.85 -3.44
C ALA A 27 -5.18 24.66 -2.92
N ARG A 28 -6.02 23.97 -3.69
CA ARG A 28 -7.40 23.65 -3.29
C ARG A 28 -7.44 22.69 -2.09
N ALA A 29 -6.57 21.67 -2.06
CA ALA A 29 -6.47 20.75 -0.93
C ALA A 29 -6.05 21.48 0.37
N VAL A 30 -5.04 22.34 0.31
CA VAL A 30 -4.57 23.09 1.48
C VAL A 30 -5.65 24.04 2.01
N ARG A 31 -6.36 24.76 1.13
CA ARG A 31 -7.49 25.61 1.52
C ARG A 31 -8.61 24.81 2.21
N ASN A 32 -8.87 23.60 1.75
CA ASN A 32 -9.93 22.74 2.27
C ASN A 32 -9.51 21.87 3.45
N ARG A 33 -8.33 22.06 4.04
CA ARG A 33 -7.79 21.18 5.10
C ARG A 33 -8.73 21.00 6.30
N ASN A 34 -9.48 22.04 6.67
CA ASN A 34 -10.38 22.00 7.82
C ASN A 34 -11.60 21.08 7.59
N ALA A 35 -11.92 20.78 6.34
CA ALA A 35 -12.97 19.84 5.97
C ALA A 35 -12.45 18.41 5.79
N MET A 36 -11.13 18.21 5.75
CA MET A 36 -10.52 16.88 5.64
C MET A 36 -10.34 16.27 7.02
N ARG A 37 -10.66 14.98 7.13
CA ARG A 37 -10.42 14.19 8.35
C ARG A 37 -9.56 12.98 8.00
N PRO A 38 -8.66 12.55 8.91
CA PRO A 38 -8.01 11.25 8.75
C PRO A 38 -9.06 10.14 8.62
N PRO A 39 -8.78 9.08 7.85
CA PRO A 39 -9.65 7.91 7.84
C PRO A 39 -9.73 7.30 9.24
N GLU A 40 -10.93 6.88 9.62
CA GLU A 40 -11.15 6.15 10.87
C GLU A 40 -10.82 4.67 10.68
N PHE A 41 -10.15 4.08 11.67
CA PHE A 41 -9.83 2.66 11.71
C PHE A 41 -10.42 2.02 12.96
N LYS A 42 -10.97 0.82 12.81
CA LYS A 42 -11.35 -0.03 13.96
C LYS A 42 -10.11 -0.77 14.44
N LEU A 43 -9.82 -0.68 15.73
CA LEU A 43 -8.68 -1.36 16.35
C LEU A 43 -9.07 -2.76 16.88
N PRO A 44 -8.17 -3.76 16.80
CA PRO A 44 -6.88 -3.72 16.10
C PRO A 44 -7.07 -3.62 14.58
N VAL A 45 -6.17 -2.89 13.89
CA VAL A 45 -6.23 -2.79 12.43
C VAL A 45 -5.67 -4.06 11.82
N SER A 46 -6.45 -4.67 10.94
CA SER A 46 -6.05 -5.85 10.18
C SER A 46 -5.62 -5.46 8.76
N LEU A 47 -4.44 -5.92 8.34
CA LEU A 47 -3.91 -5.77 6.99
C LEU A 47 -3.75 -7.15 6.35
N GLU A 48 -4.46 -7.39 5.25
CA GLU A 48 -4.31 -8.62 4.46
C GLU A 48 -3.40 -8.38 3.25
N ILE A 49 -2.43 -9.27 3.07
CA ILE A 49 -1.43 -9.22 2.01
C ILE A 49 -1.61 -10.45 1.15
N THR A 50 -1.97 -10.26 -0.11
CA THR A 50 -2.07 -11.33 -1.11
C THR A 50 -0.82 -11.33 -1.97
N PHE A 51 -0.01 -12.38 -1.86
CA PHE A 51 1.22 -12.57 -2.63
C PHE A 51 0.97 -13.12 -4.03
N LEU A 52 2.02 -13.13 -4.85
CA LEU A 52 1.99 -13.67 -6.21
C LEU A 52 1.87 -15.21 -6.22
N VAL A 53 2.65 -15.89 -5.38
CA VAL A 53 2.70 -17.36 -5.27
C VAL A 53 2.53 -17.81 -3.82
N ALA A 54 2.14 -19.06 -3.62
CA ALA A 54 1.89 -19.62 -2.29
C ALA A 54 3.15 -19.66 -1.40
N ASP A 55 4.32 -19.94 -1.99
CA ASP A 55 5.59 -20.05 -1.28
C ASP A 55 5.98 -18.74 -0.57
N MET A 56 5.67 -17.59 -1.19
CA MET A 56 5.89 -16.28 -0.55
C MET A 56 5.02 -16.12 0.71
N ALA A 57 3.78 -16.61 0.68
CA ALA A 57 2.90 -16.57 1.84
C ALA A 57 3.37 -17.54 2.93
N GLU A 58 3.95 -18.69 2.56
CA GLU A 58 4.56 -19.63 3.49
C GLU A 58 5.81 -19.04 4.17
N MET A 59 6.73 -18.45 3.39
CA MET A 59 7.90 -17.74 3.91
C MET A 59 7.51 -16.59 4.86
N ALA A 60 6.44 -15.86 4.54
CA ALA A 60 5.95 -14.78 5.40
C ALA A 60 5.58 -15.27 6.81
N GLN A 61 5.11 -16.52 6.97
CA GLN A 61 4.74 -17.08 8.27
C GLN A 61 5.95 -17.27 9.21
N TRP A 62 7.18 -17.20 8.71
CA TRP A 62 8.38 -17.26 9.56
C TRP A 62 8.54 -16.00 10.41
N VAL A 63 7.90 -14.89 10.01
CA VAL A 63 7.85 -13.66 10.78
C VAL A 63 6.79 -13.80 11.86
N ARG A 64 7.14 -13.47 13.11
CA ARG A 64 6.20 -13.50 14.24
C ARG A 64 5.02 -12.56 13.98
N GLY A 65 3.81 -13.02 14.34
CA GLY A 65 2.58 -12.24 14.22
C GLY A 65 1.92 -12.32 12.84
N VAL A 66 2.51 -13.03 11.87
CA VAL A 66 1.91 -13.27 10.56
C VAL A 66 0.99 -14.49 10.61
N GLU A 67 -0.29 -14.30 10.31
CA GLU A 67 -1.28 -15.36 10.21
C GLU A 67 -1.57 -15.68 8.73
N ARG A 68 -1.55 -16.95 8.31
CA ARG A 68 -1.98 -17.32 6.95
C ARG A 68 -3.49 -17.52 6.93
N VAL A 69 -4.16 -16.74 6.09
CA VAL A 69 -5.63 -16.69 6.00
C VAL A 69 -6.16 -17.17 4.65
N GLY A 70 -5.25 -17.53 3.74
CA GLY A 70 -5.59 -18.14 2.46
C GLY A 70 -4.37 -18.75 1.76
N PRO A 71 -4.55 -19.33 0.57
CA PRO A 71 -3.47 -20.04 -0.15
C PRO A 71 -2.26 -19.17 -0.44
N ARG A 72 -2.46 -17.87 -0.71
CA ARG A 72 -1.39 -16.89 -0.97
C ARG A 72 -1.56 -15.62 -0.12
N THR A 73 -2.41 -15.67 0.90
CA THR A 73 -2.83 -14.48 1.66
C THR A 73 -2.49 -14.64 3.12
N VAL A 74 -1.83 -13.63 3.68
CA VAL A 74 -1.53 -13.53 5.10
C VAL A 74 -2.17 -12.28 5.69
N ARG A 75 -2.35 -12.28 7.01
CA ARG A 75 -2.88 -11.17 7.80
C ARG A 75 -1.85 -10.74 8.83
N LEU A 76 -1.72 -9.43 8.97
CA LEU A 76 -1.03 -8.74 10.05
C LEU A 76 -2.07 -7.94 10.84
N SER A 77 -1.93 -7.86 12.16
CA SER A 77 -2.83 -7.05 12.99
C SER A 77 -2.04 -6.31 14.07
N ASP A 78 -2.33 -5.03 14.25
CA ASP A 78 -1.73 -4.21 15.31
C ASP A 78 -2.67 -3.06 15.70
N ASP A 79 -2.60 -2.62 16.95
CA ASP A 79 -3.28 -1.41 17.42
C ASP A 79 -2.54 -0.13 16.98
N ASN A 80 -1.24 -0.27 16.71
CA ASN A 80 -0.37 0.80 16.24
C ASN A 80 -0.15 0.70 14.72
N LEU A 81 -0.72 1.66 13.98
CA LEU A 81 -0.60 1.74 12.51
C LEU A 81 0.85 1.83 12.01
N LEU A 82 1.74 2.47 12.76
CA LEU A 82 3.14 2.60 12.36
C LEU A 82 3.87 1.26 12.50
N ASP A 83 3.59 0.50 13.55
CA ASP A 83 4.20 -0.80 13.76
C ASP A 83 3.62 -1.84 12.79
N LEU A 84 2.31 -1.78 12.49
CA LEU A 84 1.70 -2.54 11.39
C LEU A 84 2.38 -2.25 10.04
N TYR A 85 2.65 -0.98 9.73
CA TYR A 85 3.33 -0.59 8.50
C TYR A 85 4.78 -1.08 8.45
N LYS A 86 5.53 -0.99 9.55
CA LYS A 86 6.89 -1.55 9.64
C LYS A 86 6.88 -3.06 9.46
N MET A 87 5.92 -3.76 10.07
CA MET A 87 5.75 -5.21 9.92
C MET A 87 5.45 -5.57 8.46
N PHE A 88 4.55 -4.84 7.81
CA PHE A 88 4.26 -4.98 6.38
C PHE A 88 5.54 -4.85 5.52
N VAL A 89 6.30 -3.77 5.69
CA VAL A 89 7.55 -3.57 4.93
C VAL A 89 8.56 -4.69 5.20
N THR A 90 8.67 -5.13 6.45
CA THR A 90 9.56 -6.22 6.85
C THR A 90 9.19 -7.52 6.15
N VAL A 91 7.91 -7.91 6.22
CA VAL A 91 7.39 -9.12 5.56
C VAL A 91 7.65 -9.08 4.06
N ILE A 92 7.26 -8.00 3.38
CA ILE A 92 7.45 -7.86 1.92
C ILE A 92 8.93 -7.94 1.53
N THR A 93 9.81 -7.32 2.32
CA THR A 93 11.25 -7.29 2.04
C THR A 93 11.87 -8.68 2.20
N LEU A 94 11.54 -9.41 3.27
CA LEU A 94 12.06 -10.75 3.53
C LEU A 94 11.55 -11.76 2.50
N THR A 95 10.26 -11.72 2.15
CA THR A 95 9.70 -12.65 1.17
C THR A 95 10.23 -12.42 -0.24
N ARG A 96 10.67 -11.20 -0.57
CA ARG A 96 11.33 -10.92 -1.85
C ARG A 96 12.75 -11.49 -1.89
N ALA A 97 13.53 -11.27 -0.84
CA ALA A 97 14.94 -11.67 -0.81
C ALA A 97 15.14 -13.19 -0.77
N LEU A 98 14.15 -13.94 -0.28
CA LEU A 98 14.21 -15.40 -0.15
C LEU A 98 13.87 -16.14 -1.45
N VAL A 99 13.18 -15.49 -2.40
CA VAL A 99 12.79 -16.10 -3.69
C VAL A 99 13.92 -16.04 -4.71
N ASP A 100 14.86 -15.09 -4.57
CA ASP A 100 15.98 -14.88 -5.50
C ASP A 100 17.22 -15.77 -5.18
N ARG A 101 17.04 -16.90 -4.47
CA ARG A 101 18.10 -17.86 -4.14
C ARG A 101 17.81 -19.25 -4.67
#